data_AF-A0AAW2QTV8-F1
#
_entry.id   AF-A0AAW2QTV8-F1
#
_cell.length_a   1.000
_cell.length_b   1.000
_cell.length_c   1.000
_cell.angle_alpha   90.00
_cell.angle_beta   90.00
_cell.angle_gamma   90.00
#
_symmetry.space_group_name_H-M   'P 1'
#
loop_
_entity.id
_entity.type
_entity.pdbx_description
1 polymer ?
#
loop_
_entity_poly.entity_id
_entity_poly.type
_entity_poly.pdbx_seq_one_letter_code
_entity_poly.pdbx_strand_id
1 'polypeptide(L)'
;MLLPYLCVILCFHGVISQTSRALSARELDSLLQDYAFRGLLRPKTGIVYDGKVPSNLTGIGVAAVRLRSGSLRIRGVSYKEFHIPAGVVEQPYVERLVLVYQNLGNWSSLYYPLPGYTFLGPVLGLLAYDAADLSAKNLPELDIQALGDPISISFPGMQSGHSLMRAMCAYFGFNGSVQFKSVVKGNTCLTTNQGHFSVVVESLAPPPAAPRGRGGSRGDTGGGDTSIGAGGEEQESVDNQLFCGWGSSIVGTLSSDICLCKEM
;
A
#
# COMPACT_ATOMS: atom_id res chain seq x y z
N MET A 1 -34.19 15.61 -49.22
CA MET A 1 -33.89 16.61 -48.18
C MET A 1 -33.78 16.03 -46.77
N LEU A 2 -34.31 14.83 -46.46
CA LEU A 2 -34.24 14.22 -45.12
C LEU A 2 -33.00 13.32 -44.87
N LEU A 3 -32.35 12.82 -45.92
CA LEU A 3 -31.12 12.02 -45.81
C LEU A 3 -29.93 12.75 -45.14
N PRO A 4 -29.63 14.04 -45.42
CA PRO A 4 -28.50 14.71 -44.78
C PRO A 4 -28.76 14.97 -43.28
N TYR A 5 -30.02 15.12 -42.87
CA TYR A 5 -30.40 15.35 -41.48
C TYR A 5 -30.24 14.09 -40.61
N LEU A 6 -30.57 12.93 -41.18
CA LEU A 6 -30.34 11.62 -40.54
C LEU A 6 -28.85 11.31 -40.35
N CYS A 7 -28.00 11.73 -41.29
CA CYS A 7 -26.55 11.60 -41.16
C CYS A 7 -26.00 12.47 -40.03
N VAL A 8 -26.45 13.72 -39.88
CA VAL A 8 -26.01 14.61 -38.79
C VAL A 8 -26.44 14.06 -37.42
N ILE A 9 -27.65 13.52 -37.31
CA ILE A 9 -28.13 12.92 -36.05
C ILE A 9 -27.32 11.66 -35.72
N LEU A 10 -27.05 10.78 -36.68
CA LEU A 10 -26.23 9.58 -36.45
C LEU A 10 -24.76 9.91 -36.13
N CYS A 11 -24.22 11.01 -36.67
CA CYS A 11 -22.89 11.50 -36.33
C CYS A 11 -22.82 12.09 -34.91
N PHE A 12 -23.90 12.71 -34.40
CA PHE A 12 -23.94 13.22 -33.03
C PHE A 12 -24.10 12.12 -31.97
N HIS A 13 -24.69 10.97 -32.31
CA HIS A 13 -24.79 9.82 -31.39
C HIS A 13 -23.51 8.96 -31.37
N GLY A 14 -22.53 9.24 -32.23
CA GLY A 14 -21.30 8.46 -32.38
C GLY A 14 -20.18 8.74 -31.38
N VAL A 15 -20.35 9.68 -30.43
CA VAL A 15 -19.29 10.03 -29.47
C VAL A 15 -19.83 10.17 -28.05
N ILE A 16 -20.40 9.10 -27.52
CA ILE A 16 -20.29 8.80 -26.09
C ILE A 16 -19.86 7.34 -25.97
N SER A 17 -18.64 7.06 -26.41
CA SER A 17 -17.93 5.88 -25.91
C SER A 17 -17.50 6.24 -24.49
N GLN A 18 -18.38 6.00 -23.50
CA GLN A 18 -17.95 5.87 -22.12
C GLN A 18 -17.11 4.60 -22.05
N THR A 19 -15.85 4.68 -22.47
CA THR A 19 -14.85 3.75 -21.98
C THR A 19 -14.85 3.95 -20.48
N SER A 20 -15.50 3.05 -19.74
CA SER A 20 -15.42 2.99 -18.29
C SER A 20 -13.97 2.70 -17.92
N ARG A 21 -13.14 3.73 -17.89
CA ARG A 21 -11.79 3.63 -17.38
C ARG A 21 -11.93 3.20 -15.93
N ALA A 22 -11.31 2.07 -15.58
CA ALA A 22 -11.14 1.71 -14.18
C ALA A 22 -10.40 2.87 -13.51
N LEU A 23 -10.92 3.36 -12.39
CA LEU A 23 -10.24 4.39 -11.61
C LEU A 23 -8.87 3.85 -11.19
N SER A 24 -7.84 4.68 -11.30
CA SER A 24 -6.56 4.39 -10.63
C SER A 24 -6.76 4.38 -9.11
N ALA A 25 -5.83 3.75 -8.37
CA ALA A 25 -5.88 3.75 -6.91
C ALA A 25 -5.95 5.17 -6.31
N ARG A 26 -5.22 6.13 -6.90
CA ARG A 26 -5.23 7.54 -6.45
C ARG A 26 -6.53 8.27 -6.77
N GLU A 27 -7.15 7.99 -7.93
CA GLU A 27 -8.47 8.52 -8.24
C GLU A 27 -9.55 7.92 -7.32
N LEU A 28 -9.40 6.64 -6.94
CA LEU A 28 -10.24 6.02 -5.93
C LEU A 28 -10.05 6.69 -4.57
N ASP A 29 -8.82 7.00 -4.15
CA ASP A 29 -8.55 7.69 -2.88
C ASP A 29 -9.29 9.03 -2.78
N SER A 30 -9.17 9.87 -3.82
CA SER A 30 -9.88 11.16 -3.88
C SER A 30 -11.41 10.97 -3.83
N LEU A 31 -11.93 9.99 -4.56
CA LEU A 31 -13.36 9.67 -4.55
C LEU A 31 -13.85 9.19 -3.17
N LEU A 32 -13.07 8.35 -2.49
CA LEU A 32 -13.40 7.84 -1.15
C LEU A 32 -13.28 8.94 -0.10
N GLN A 33 -12.31 9.85 -0.23
CA GLN A 33 -12.20 11.04 0.61
C GLN A 33 -13.48 11.90 0.53
N ASP A 34 -13.98 12.15 -0.67
CA ASP A 34 -15.26 12.85 -0.91
C ASP A 34 -16.43 12.18 -0.17
N TYR A 35 -16.52 10.85 -0.20
CA TYR A 35 -17.59 10.11 0.51
C TYR A 35 -17.40 10.11 2.03
N ALA A 36 -16.17 10.08 2.52
CA ALA A 36 -15.86 10.17 3.93
C ALA A 36 -16.26 11.55 4.50
N PHE A 37 -15.94 12.62 3.77
CA PHE A 37 -16.20 14.00 4.18
C PHE A 37 -17.70 14.33 4.24
N ARG A 38 -18.53 13.71 3.37
CA ARG A 38 -20.00 13.85 3.44
C ARG A 38 -20.58 13.42 4.79
N GLY A 39 -19.90 12.53 5.54
CA GLY A 39 -20.29 12.16 6.89
C GLY A 39 -20.05 13.25 7.94
N LEU A 40 -19.23 14.25 7.64
CA LEU A 40 -18.73 15.27 8.57
C LEU A 40 -19.53 16.59 8.51
N LEU A 41 -20.85 16.55 8.66
CA LEU A 41 -21.69 17.77 8.61
C LEU A 41 -21.48 18.71 9.81
N ARG A 42 -21.47 18.15 11.02
CA ARG A 42 -21.20 18.87 12.28
C ARG A 42 -20.31 17.99 13.19
N PRO A 43 -19.08 17.72 12.76
CA PRO A 43 -18.27 16.67 13.35
C PRO A 43 -17.73 17.10 14.72
N LYS A 44 -17.88 16.22 15.70
CA LYS A 44 -17.22 16.33 16.99
C LYS A 44 -15.82 15.72 16.89
N THR A 45 -14.85 16.33 17.55
CA THR A 45 -13.47 15.83 17.58
C THR A 45 -13.42 14.42 18.18
N GLY A 46 -12.70 13.50 17.54
CA GLY A 46 -12.49 12.13 18.01
C GLY A 46 -13.67 11.19 17.82
N ILE A 47 -14.77 11.65 17.22
CA ILE A 47 -15.91 10.79 16.86
C ILE A 47 -15.73 10.31 15.43
N VAL A 48 -15.92 9.00 15.23
CA VAL A 48 -15.87 8.34 13.91
C VAL A 48 -17.21 8.51 13.21
N TYR A 49 -17.16 8.90 11.93
CA TYR A 49 -18.32 9.03 11.06
C TYR A 49 -18.13 8.10 9.86
N ASP A 50 -18.99 7.09 9.71
CA ASP A 50 -18.95 6.21 8.54
C ASP A 50 -19.50 6.94 7.30
N GLY A 51 -18.80 6.81 6.18
CA GLY A 51 -19.23 7.34 4.90
C GLY A 51 -20.06 6.33 4.13
N LYS A 52 -20.93 6.83 3.24
CA LYS A 52 -21.79 6.00 2.40
C LYS A 52 -21.29 6.03 0.96
N VAL A 53 -20.76 4.90 0.52
CA VAL A 53 -20.33 4.69 -0.86
C VAL A 53 -21.53 4.35 -1.77
N PRO A 54 -21.47 4.67 -3.08
CA PRO A 54 -22.50 4.35 -4.04
C PRO A 54 -22.54 2.83 -4.34
N SER A 55 -23.63 2.36 -4.93
CA SER A 55 -23.86 0.93 -5.19
C SER A 55 -22.78 0.27 -6.04
N ASN A 56 -22.11 1.02 -6.92
CA ASN A 56 -21.01 0.52 -7.75
C ASN A 56 -19.70 0.29 -6.97
N LEU A 57 -19.60 0.78 -5.72
CA LEU A 57 -18.46 0.56 -4.81
C LEU A 57 -18.88 -0.23 -3.56
N THR A 58 -19.98 -0.99 -3.66
CA THR A 58 -20.47 -1.81 -2.54
C THR A 58 -19.38 -2.78 -2.07
N GLY A 59 -19.23 -2.90 -0.75
CA GLY A 59 -18.19 -3.71 -0.12
C GLY A 59 -16.93 -2.92 0.26
N ILE A 60 -16.77 -1.68 -0.22
CA ILE A 60 -15.75 -0.76 0.30
C ILE A 60 -16.30 -0.07 1.56
N GLY A 61 -15.58 -0.22 2.66
CA GLY A 61 -15.82 0.54 3.89
C GLY A 61 -15.06 1.86 3.87
N VAL A 62 -15.71 2.96 4.22
CA VAL A 62 -15.05 4.26 4.34
C VAL A 62 -15.53 4.97 5.60
N ALA A 63 -14.64 5.65 6.30
CA ALA A 63 -15.00 6.48 7.45
C ALA A 63 -14.03 7.64 7.61
N ALA A 64 -14.44 8.63 8.40
CA ALA A 64 -13.62 9.77 8.77
C ALA A 64 -13.67 10.04 10.27
N VAL A 65 -12.54 10.48 10.83
CA VAL A 65 -12.48 11.07 12.17
C VAL A 65 -11.73 12.40 12.11
N ARG A 66 -12.33 13.44 12.68
CA ARG A 66 -11.71 14.76 12.79
C ARG A 66 -10.97 14.88 14.11
N LEU A 67 -9.71 15.33 14.06
CA LEU A 67 -8.82 15.47 15.20
C LEU A 67 -8.18 16.86 15.23
N ARG A 68 -7.72 17.26 16.42
CA ARG A 68 -6.76 18.37 16.55
C ARG A 68 -5.36 17.79 16.48
N SER A 69 -4.47 18.36 15.68
CA SER A 69 -3.11 17.85 15.50
C SER A 69 -2.34 17.75 16.83
N GLY A 70 -2.45 18.78 17.67
CA GLY A 70 -1.84 18.74 19.01
C GLY A 70 -2.36 17.59 19.88
N SER A 71 -3.65 17.24 19.79
CA SER A 71 -4.19 16.10 20.55
C SER A 71 -3.73 14.76 19.98
N LEU A 72 -3.66 14.65 18.65
CA LEU A 72 -3.14 13.44 17.98
C LEU A 72 -1.68 13.22 18.39
N ARG A 73 -0.84 14.26 18.34
CA ARG A 73 0.56 14.19 18.76
C ARG A 73 0.74 13.81 20.23
N ILE A 74 -0.05 14.38 21.13
CA ILE A 74 0.13 14.16 22.58
C ILE A 74 -0.44 12.81 23.03
N ARG A 75 -1.57 12.37 22.46
CA ARG A 75 -2.35 11.24 22.98
C ARG A 75 -2.44 10.04 22.05
N GLY A 76 -2.17 10.22 20.76
CA GLY A 76 -2.51 9.22 19.75
C GLY A 76 -4.02 9.06 19.57
N VAL A 77 -4.41 8.02 18.83
CA VAL A 77 -5.81 7.61 18.65
C VAL A 77 -5.88 6.14 18.22
N SER A 78 -6.85 5.41 18.77
CA SER A 78 -7.28 4.13 18.20
C SER A 78 -8.41 4.37 17.22
N TYR A 79 -8.23 3.97 15.97
CA TYR A 79 -9.14 4.23 14.88
C TYR A 79 -9.35 2.97 14.01
N LYS A 80 -10.45 2.27 14.26
CA LYS A 80 -10.77 0.97 13.64
C LYS A 80 -9.59 -0.01 13.80
N GLU A 81 -9.05 -0.57 12.72
CA GLU A 81 -7.90 -1.48 12.72
C GLU A 81 -6.56 -0.78 13.03
N PHE A 82 -6.52 0.55 12.95
CA PHE A 82 -5.30 1.32 13.17
C PHE A 82 -5.20 1.79 14.62
N HIS A 83 -4.03 1.59 15.22
CA HIS A 83 -3.65 2.24 16.46
C HIS A 83 -2.47 3.16 16.20
N ILE A 84 -2.73 4.46 16.31
CA ILE A 84 -1.80 5.55 16.06
C ILE A 84 -1.27 6.01 17.43
N PRO A 85 0.03 5.84 17.71
CA PRO A 85 0.58 6.16 19.02
C PRO A 85 0.73 7.66 19.23
N ALA A 86 1.07 8.05 20.46
CA ALA A 86 1.55 9.40 20.74
C ALA A 86 2.91 9.65 20.04
N GLY A 87 3.23 10.90 19.77
CA GLY A 87 4.47 11.31 19.09
C GLY A 87 4.37 11.35 17.56
N VAL A 88 3.20 11.07 17.00
CA VAL A 88 2.94 11.23 15.57
C VAL A 88 2.87 12.70 15.18
N VAL A 89 3.47 13.03 14.04
CA VAL A 89 3.49 14.38 13.46
C VAL A 89 2.92 14.38 12.06
N GLU A 90 2.20 15.44 11.71
CA GLU A 90 1.72 15.70 10.36
C GLU A 90 2.55 16.78 9.65
N GLN A 91 2.66 16.68 8.33
CA GLN A 91 3.32 17.68 7.48
C GLN A 91 2.51 17.93 6.20
N PRO A 92 2.23 19.20 5.84
CA PRO A 92 2.44 20.41 6.64
C PRO A 92 1.56 20.45 7.90
N TYR A 93 1.96 21.25 8.88
CA TYR A 93 1.17 21.43 10.11
C TYR A 93 -0.17 22.09 9.82
N VAL A 94 -1.24 21.55 10.40
CA VAL A 94 -2.59 22.12 10.37
C VAL A 94 -3.18 22.13 11.77
N GLU A 95 -4.13 23.02 12.07
CA GLU A 95 -4.73 23.03 13.43
C GLU A 95 -5.62 21.78 13.65
N ARG A 96 -6.29 21.34 12.60
CA ARG A 96 -7.23 20.22 12.60
C ARG A 96 -7.06 19.43 11.32
N LEU A 97 -7.06 18.12 11.46
CA LEU A 97 -6.96 17.18 10.35
C LEU A 97 -8.12 16.18 10.38
N VAL A 98 -8.39 15.56 9.25
CA VAL A 98 -9.26 14.41 9.12
C VAL A 98 -8.40 13.20 8.77
N LEU A 99 -8.57 12.11 9.53
CA LEU A 99 -8.07 10.80 9.13
C LEU A 99 -9.20 10.07 8.39
N VAL A 100 -8.96 9.75 7.13
CA VAL A 100 -9.84 8.94 6.29
C VAL A 100 -9.37 7.51 6.35
N TYR A 101 -10.28 6.64 6.76
CA TYR A 101 -10.11 5.19 6.73
C TYR A 101 -10.76 4.64 5.47
N GLN A 102 -10.08 3.69 4.84
CA GLN A 102 -10.57 2.93 3.71
C GLN A 102 -10.37 1.43 3.97
N ASN A 103 -11.37 0.62 3.63
CA ASN A 103 -11.26 -0.83 3.60
C ASN A 103 -11.80 -1.31 2.27
N LEU A 104 -10.92 -1.78 1.41
CA LEU A 104 -11.27 -2.12 0.03
C LEU A 104 -12.00 -3.46 -0.08
N GLY A 105 -12.02 -4.29 0.96
CA GLY A 105 -12.67 -5.59 0.91
C GLY A 105 -12.24 -6.41 -0.32
N ASN A 106 -13.22 -6.89 -1.08
CA ASN A 106 -13.01 -7.68 -2.30
C ASN A 106 -12.41 -6.89 -3.47
N TRP A 107 -12.31 -5.56 -3.37
CA TRP A 107 -11.73 -4.69 -4.39
C TRP A 107 -10.21 -4.61 -4.32
N SER A 108 -9.61 -5.19 -3.27
CA SER A 108 -8.17 -5.13 -3.00
C SER A 108 -7.31 -5.53 -4.20
N SER A 109 -7.56 -6.70 -4.80
CA SER A 109 -6.78 -7.19 -5.94
C SER A 109 -7.03 -6.42 -7.24
N LEU A 110 -8.14 -5.68 -7.35
CA LEU A 110 -8.44 -4.85 -8.52
C LEU A 110 -7.59 -3.57 -8.50
N TYR A 111 -7.48 -2.92 -7.35
CA TYR A 111 -6.78 -1.64 -7.23
C TYR A 111 -5.30 -1.79 -6.85
N TYR A 112 -4.94 -2.88 -6.19
CA TYR A 112 -3.56 -3.19 -5.77
C TYR A 112 -3.16 -4.58 -6.30
N PRO A 113 -3.02 -4.74 -7.63
CA PRO A 113 -2.62 -6.02 -8.20
C PRO A 113 -1.21 -6.39 -7.72
N LEU A 114 -1.08 -7.59 -7.15
CA LEU A 114 0.17 -8.06 -6.57
C LEU A 114 0.50 -9.48 -7.07
N PRO A 115 1.12 -9.62 -8.26
CA PRO A 115 1.42 -10.92 -8.84
C PRO A 115 2.42 -11.69 -7.97
N GLY A 116 2.25 -13.02 -7.88
CA GLY A 116 3.07 -13.87 -7.02
C GLY A 116 2.66 -13.87 -5.54
N TYR A 117 1.64 -13.10 -5.15
CA TYR A 117 1.13 -13.05 -3.79
C TYR A 117 -0.39 -13.27 -3.74
N THR A 118 -0.86 -13.74 -2.60
CA THR A 118 -2.28 -13.88 -2.28
C THR A 118 -2.62 -13.05 -1.06
N PHE A 119 -3.68 -12.26 -1.14
CA PHE A 119 -4.20 -11.45 -0.03
C PHE A 119 -4.81 -12.35 1.04
N LEU A 120 -4.34 -12.21 2.28
CA LEU A 120 -4.94 -12.83 3.47
C LEU A 120 -5.95 -11.90 4.16
N GLY A 121 -5.85 -10.59 3.92
CA GLY A 121 -6.80 -9.58 4.38
C GLY A 121 -7.10 -8.54 3.30
N PRO A 122 -8.08 -7.67 3.51
CA PRO A 122 -8.33 -6.56 2.59
C PRO A 122 -7.17 -5.56 2.60
N VAL A 123 -7.09 -4.69 1.60
CA VAL A 123 -6.26 -3.49 1.63
C VAL A 123 -6.96 -2.46 2.52
N LEU A 124 -6.26 -2.05 3.57
CA LEU A 124 -6.67 -1.00 4.49
C LEU A 124 -5.88 0.27 4.19
N GLY A 125 -6.57 1.38 4.00
CA GLY A 125 -6.01 2.70 3.77
C GLY A 125 -6.20 3.61 4.98
N LEU A 126 -5.15 4.35 5.33
CA LEU A 126 -5.20 5.47 6.26
C LEU A 126 -4.56 6.67 5.59
N LEU A 127 -5.34 7.72 5.36
CA LEU A 127 -4.90 8.95 4.70
C LEU A 127 -5.31 10.16 5.54
N ALA A 128 -4.47 11.19 5.58
CA ALA A 128 -4.73 12.41 6.33
C ALA A 128 -4.95 13.61 5.42
N TYR A 129 -5.85 14.50 5.83
CA TYR A 129 -6.22 15.71 5.08
C TYR A 129 -6.43 16.88 6.02
N ASP A 130 -6.25 18.11 5.52
CA ASP A 130 -6.62 19.33 6.24
C ASP A 130 -8.14 19.35 6.49
N ALA A 131 -8.54 19.71 7.71
CA ALA A 131 -9.93 19.84 8.13
C ALA A 131 -10.42 21.30 8.20
N ALA A 132 -9.69 22.25 7.61
CA ALA A 132 -10.09 23.66 7.55
C ALA A 132 -11.39 23.85 6.73
N ASP A 133 -11.50 23.16 5.60
CA ASP A 133 -12.70 23.17 4.75
C ASP A 133 -13.16 21.73 4.45
N LEU A 134 -14.22 21.30 5.14
CA LEU A 134 -14.81 19.97 4.97
C LEU A 134 -15.69 19.84 3.71
N SER A 135 -15.88 20.94 2.97
CA SER A 135 -16.57 20.95 1.67
C SER A 135 -15.61 20.95 0.48
N ALA A 136 -14.30 21.15 0.74
CA ALA A 136 -13.28 21.11 -0.28
C ALA A 136 -13.13 19.70 -0.87
N LYS A 137 -12.89 19.67 -2.18
CA LYS A 137 -12.66 18.46 -2.97
C LYS A 137 -11.24 18.44 -3.48
N ASN A 138 -10.72 17.23 -3.74
CA ASN A 138 -9.35 17.04 -4.22
C ASN A 138 -8.31 17.68 -3.28
N LEU A 139 -8.53 17.54 -1.98
CA LEU A 139 -7.57 18.03 -0.99
C LEU A 139 -6.26 17.24 -1.11
N PRO A 140 -5.11 17.91 -1.05
CA PRO A 140 -3.85 17.22 -0.96
C PRO A 140 -3.77 16.43 0.35
N GLU A 141 -3.16 15.26 0.27
CA GLU A 141 -2.86 14.44 1.45
C GLU A 141 -1.82 15.17 2.30
N LEU A 142 -2.05 15.23 3.61
CA LEU A 142 -1.00 15.51 4.58
C LEU A 142 -0.15 14.26 4.73
N ASP A 143 1.12 14.42 5.02
CA ASP A 143 1.98 13.30 5.43
C ASP A 143 1.87 13.10 6.93
N ILE A 144 1.72 11.86 7.38
CA ILE A 144 1.71 11.50 8.79
C ILE A 144 2.84 10.53 9.05
N GLN A 145 3.71 10.92 9.98
CA GLN A 145 4.88 10.14 10.38
C GLN A 145 4.91 9.90 11.89
N ALA A 146 5.14 8.66 12.28
CA ALA A 146 5.41 8.26 13.66
C ALA A 146 6.90 8.36 13.93
N LEU A 147 7.29 9.25 14.85
CA LEU A 147 8.70 9.51 15.19
C LEU A 147 9.25 8.61 16.30
N GLY A 148 8.38 7.94 17.05
CA GLY A 148 8.74 7.05 18.15
C GLY A 148 8.16 5.66 17.91
N ASP A 149 7.15 5.29 18.71
CA ASP A 149 6.43 4.04 18.52
C ASP A 149 5.76 4.00 17.14
N PRO A 150 5.76 2.85 16.44
CA PRO A 150 5.14 2.72 15.13
C PRO A 150 3.61 2.68 15.21
N ILE A 151 2.95 3.12 14.14
CA ILE A 151 1.53 2.85 13.91
C ILE A 151 1.36 1.33 13.75
N SER A 152 0.40 0.77 14.47
CA SER A 152 0.06 -0.65 14.37
C SER A 152 -1.28 -0.83 13.68
N ILE A 153 -1.37 -1.86 12.83
CA ILE A 153 -2.54 -2.17 12.01
C ILE A 153 -2.91 -3.63 12.26
N SER A 154 -4.04 -3.87 12.93
CA SER A 154 -4.47 -5.23 13.28
C SER A 154 -5.46 -5.76 12.26
N PHE A 155 -5.20 -6.94 11.70
CA PHE A 155 -6.09 -7.61 10.76
C PHE A 155 -6.86 -8.71 11.50
N PRO A 156 -8.12 -8.45 11.93
CA PRO A 156 -8.93 -9.45 12.61
C PRO A 156 -9.35 -10.57 11.65
N GLY A 157 -9.52 -11.79 12.19
CA GLY A 157 -10.07 -12.93 11.41
C GLY A 157 -9.05 -13.70 10.56
N MET A 158 -7.76 -13.42 10.68
CA MET A 158 -6.72 -14.27 10.08
C MET A 158 -6.71 -15.66 10.74
N GLN A 159 -6.99 -16.71 9.96
CA GLN A 159 -7.02 -18.08 10.46
C GLN A 159 -5.61 -18.57 10.81
N SER A 160 -5.47 -19.19 11.98
CA SER A 160 -4.24 -19.85 12.41
C SER A 160 -3.91 -21.04 11.49
N GLY A 161 -2.75 -20.99 10.84
CA GLY A 161 -2.27 -22.05 9.95
C GLY A 161 -0.86 -21.78 9.41
N HIS A 162 -0.29 -22.74 8.69
CA HIS A 162 1.06 -22.62 8.10
C HIS A 162 1.22 -21.38 7.20
N SER A 163 0.14 -20.92 6.56
CA SER A 163 0.13 -19.70 5.74
C SER A 163 0.48 -18.44 6.53
N LEU A 164 0.22 -18.41 7.86
CA LEU A 164 0.60 -17.26 8.70
C LEU A 164 2.09 -17.21 9.00
N MET A 165 2.81 -18.33 8.94
CA MET A 165 4.26 -18.34 9.18
C MET A 165 5.05 -17.64 8.06
N ARG A 166 4.45 -17.48 6.88
CA ARG A 166 5.01 -16.75 5.75
C ARG A 166 4.22 -15.48 5.42
N ALA A 167 3.34 -15.05 6.33
CA ALA A 167 2.55 -13.85 6.12
C ALA A 167 3.44 -12.61 6.23
N MET A 168 3.30 -11.72 5.25
CA MET A 168 4.02 -10.46 5.15
C MET A 168 3.01 -9.31 5.08
N CYS A 169 3.34 -8.22 5.74
CA CYS A 169 2.71 -6.92 5.55
C CYS A 169 3.20 -6.32 4.24
N ALA A 170 2.28 -6.13 3.29
CA ALA A 170 2.50 -5.36 2.09
C ALA A 170 2.11 -3.89 2.35
N TYR A 171 3.04 -2.97 2.11
CA TYR A 171 2.81 -1.53 2.07
C TYR A 171 2.86 -1.05 0.63
N PHE A 172 1.82 -0.35 0.19
CA PHE A 172 1.73 0.20 -1.16
C PHE A 172 2.05 1.69 -1.11
N GLY A 173 3.21 2.07 -1.64
CA GLY A 173 3.67 3.44 -1.72
C GLY A 173 2.99 4.24 -2.83
N PHE A 174 2.99 5.56 -2.69
CA PHE A 174 2.35 6.48 -3.64
C PHE A 174 2.92 6.46 -5.06
N ASN A 175 4.16 5.99 -5.23
CA ASN A 175 4.83 5.82 -6.52
C ASN A 175 4.57 4.44 -7.15
N GLY A 176 3.65 3.64 -6.59
CA GLY A 176 3.37 2.27 -7.04
C GLY A 176 4.38 1.23 -6.56
N SER A 177 5.36 1.61 -5.73
CA SER A 177 6.27 0.64 -5.10
C SER A 177 5.53 -0.18 -4.04
N VAL A 178 5.95 -1.43 -3.86
CA VAL A 178 5.44 -2.31 -2.81
C VAL A 178 6.59 -2.73 -1.92
N GLN A 179 6.40 -2.58 -0.61
CA GLN A 179 7.38 -2.99 0.39
C GLN A 179 6.79 -4.08 1.27
N PHE A 180 7.63 -5.03 1.68
CA PHE A 180 7.23 -6.14 2.52
C PHE A 180 7.93 -6.09 3.87
N LYS A 181 7.16 -6.31 4.94
CA LYS A 181 7.69 -6.47 6.30
C LYS A 181 7.03 -7.67 6.97
N SER A 182 7.72 -8.35 7.87
CA SER A 182 7.15 -9.48 8.60
C SER A 182 5.97 -9.03 9.48
N VAL A 183 4.94 -9.86 9.54
CA VAL A 183 3.79 -9.64 10.44
C VAL A 183 4.22 -9.85 11.90
N VAL A 184 3.75 -8.98 12.79
CA VAL A 184 3.97 -9.05 14.24
C VAL A 184 2.78 -9.70 14.92
N LYS A 185 3.01 -10.58 15.91
CA LYS A 185 1.97 -11.29 16.66
C LYS A 185 0.95 -12.04 15.76
N GLY A 186 1.36 -12.44 14.55
CA GLY A 186 0.58 -13.25 13.62
C GLY A 186 -0.51 -12.51 12.83
N ASN A 187 -0.83 -11.25 13.14
CA ASN A 187 -1.86 -10.49 12.42
C ASN A 187 -1.69 -8.97 12.40
N THR A 188 -0.56 -8.44 12.87
CA THR A 188 -0.35 -7.00 13.03
C THR A 188 0.77 -6.49 12.14
N CYS A 189 0.51 -5.41 11.40
CA CYS A 189 1.53 -4.68 10.65
C CYS A 189 2.00 -3.46 11.42
N LEU A 190 3.29 -3.17 11.34
CA LEU A 190 3.91 -1.98 11.93
C LEU A 190 4.44 -1.06 10.83
N THR A 191 4.08 0.22 10.90
CA THR A 191 4.48 1.24 9.94
C THR A 191 4.80 2.55 10.66
N THR A 192 5.68 3.35 10.05
CA THR A 192 5.94 4.72 10.52
C THR A 192 5.17 5.75 9.71
N ASN A 193 4.60 5.37 8.56
CA ASN A 193 3.94 6.29 7.63
C ASN A 193 2.49 5.90 7.40
N GLN A 194 1.70 6.86 6.92
CA GLN A 194 0.36 6.61 6.36
C GLN A 194 0.41 5.89 5.01
N GLY A 195 -0.75 5.47 4.48
CA GLY A 195 -0.88 4.85 3.17
C GLY A 195 -1.76 3.61 3.20
N HIS A 196 -1.48 2.66 2.29
CA HIS A 196 -2.29 1.45 2.11
C HIS A 196 -1.50 0.21 2.47
N PHE A 197 -2.17 -0.70 3.19
CA PHE A 197 -1.56 -1.85 3.82
C PHE A 197 -2.42 -3.08 3.65
N SER A 198 -1.79 -4.25 3.50
CA SER A 198 -2.48 -5.52 3.59
C SER A 198 -1.57 -6.61 4.11
N VAL A 199 -2.14 -7.74 4.49
CA VAL A 199 -1.38 -8.95 4.81
C VAL A 199 -1.49 -9.91 3.64
N VAL A 200 -0.35 -10.40 3.17
CA VAL A 200 -0.24 -11.29 2.01
C VAL A 200 0.64 -12.48 2.32
N VAL A 201 0.51 -13.53 1.52
CA VAL A 201 1.42 -14.69 1.51
C VAL A 201 1.89 -14.93 0.08
N GLU A 202 3.13 -15.39 -0.08
CA GLU A 202 3.66 -15.80 -1.37
C GLU A 202 2.82 -16.95 -1.94
N SER A 203 2.42 -16.82 -3.20
CA SER A 203 1.68 -17.85 -3.91
C SER A 203 2.65 -18.90 -4.42
N LEU A 204 2.38 -20.17 -4.10
CA LEU A 204 3.16 -21.30 -4.63
C LEU A 204 2.83 -21.60 -6.11
N ALA A 205 1.98 -20.79 -6.75
CA ALA A 205 1.61 -20.96 -8.14
C ALA A 205 2.77 -20.52 -9.06
N PRO A 206 3.15 -21.33 -10.06
CA PRO A 206 4.18 -20.94 -11.01
C PRO A 206 3.77 -19.65 -11.75
N PRO A 207 4.70 -18.73 -12.03
CA PRO A 207 4.40 -17.50 -12.76
C PRO A 207 3.71 -17.83 -14.09
N PRO A 208 2.76 -17.00 -14.55
CA PRO A 208 2.05 -17.26 -15.79
C PRO A 208 3.06 -17.47 -16.92
N ALA A 209 2.99 -18.63 -17.58
CA ALA A 209 3.89 -18.98 -18.65
C ALA A 209 3.90 -17.86 -19.69
N ALA A 210 5.09 -17.33 -19.99
CA ALA A 210 5.27 -16.31 -21.02
C ALA A 210 4.56 -16.75 -22.31
N PRO A 211 3.89 -15.83 -23.04
CA PRO A 211 3.22 -16.19 -24.27
C PRO A 211 4.24 -16.82 -25.22
N ARG A 212 4.04 -18.11 -25.52
CA ARG A 212 4.87 -18.85 -26.48
C ARG A 212 4.72 -18.14 -27.82
N GLY A 213 5.76 -17.40 -28.21
CA GLY A 213 5.89 -16.87 -29.56
C GLY A 213 5.67 -18.01 -30.55
N ARG A 214 4.68 -17.85 -31.43
CA ARG A 214 4.43 -18.82 -32.50
C ARG A 214 5.72 -18.99 -33.31
N GLY A 215 6.22 -20.22 -33.33
CA GLY A 215 7.43 -20.59 -34.04
C GLY A 215 7.36 -20.21 -35.52
N GLY A 216 8.41 -19.54 -35.99
CA GLY A 216 8.77 -19.52 -37.39
C GLY A 216 9.79 -20.63 -37.64
N SER A 217 9.34 -21.73 -38.22
CA SER A 217 10.24 -22.73 -38.81
C SER A 217 10.97 -22.11 -40.01
N ARG A 218 12.29 -22.09 -39.98
CA ARG A 218 13.15 -22.17 -41.16
C ARG A 218 14.38 -22.99 -40.77
N GLY A 219 14.48 -24.19 -41.33
CA GLY A 219 15.70 -24.98 -41.26
C GLY A 219 16.75 -24.40 -42.19
N ASP A 220 18.02 -24.68 -41.90
CA ASP A 220 18.93 -25.31 -42.85
C ASP A 220 20.16 -25.86 -42.11
N THR A 221 20.99 -26.57 -42.85
CA THR A 221 21.73 -27.78 -42.52
C THR A 221 23.26 -27.53 -42.44
N GLY A 222 23.99 -28.42 -41.74
CA GLY A 222 25.46 -28.57 -41.79
C GLY A 222 26.16 -28.14 -40.49
N GLY A 223 27.04 -28.90 -39.83
CA GLY A 223 27.88 -30.03 -40.21
C GLY A 223 29.34 -29.68 -39.84
N GLY A 224 29.96 -30.38 -38.89
CA GLY A 224 31.42 -30.35 -38.66
C GLY A 224 31.93 -30.22 -37.20
N ASP A 225 32.20 -31.38 -36.60
CA ASP A 225 33.33 -31.86 -35.77
C ASP A 225 34.06 -31.04 -34.67
N THR A 226 34.39 -31.82 -33.61
CA THR A 226 35.58 -31.85 -32.72
C THR A 226 35.67 -30.97 -31.44
N SER A 227 35.34 -31.60 -30.31
CA SER A 227 36.23 -32.00 -29.18
C SER A 227 36.95 -31.00 -28.23
N ILE A 228 36.78 -31.29 -26.91
CA ILE A 228 37.72 -31.22 -25.75
C ILE A 228 37.73 -29.97 -24.82
N GLY A 229 37.59 -30.24 -23.51
CA GLY A 229 38.11 -29.46 -22.35
C GLY A 229 37.03 -28.73 -21.55
N ALA A 230 36.55 -29.17 -20.38
CA ALA A 230 37.16 -29.33 -19.04
C ALA A 230 37.36 -28.02 -18.24
N GLY A 231 36.77 -27.98 -17.02
CA GLY A 231 36.93 -26.95 -15.98
C GLY A 231 36.00 -25.74 -16.17
N GLY A 232 35.35 -25.15 -15.18
CA GLY A 232 35.39 -25.23 -13.73
C GLY A 232 34.49 -24.08 -13.23
N GLU A 233 33.90 -24.24 -12.05
CA GLU A 233 33.07 -23.25 -11.36
C GLU A 233 33.75 -21.87 -11.27
N GLU A 234 32.97 -20.78 -11.28
CA GLU A 234 32.80 -19.90 -10.11
C GLU A 234 31.77 -18.81 -10.45
N GLN A 235 30.67 -18.79 -9.70
CA GLN A 235 29.59 -17.84 -9.83
C GLN A 235 29.77 -16.83 -8.70
N GLU A 236 30.23 -15.63 -9.05
CA GLU A 236 30.52 -14.56 -8.12
C GLU A 236 29.21 -14.04 -7.49
N SER A 237 28.96 -14.55 -6.28
CA SER A 237 27.97 -14.04 -5.32
C SER A 237 28.47 -12.70 -4.80
N VAL A 238 27.77 -11.61 -5.12
CA VAL A 238 27.97 -10.33 -4.44
C VAL A 238 27.21 -10.40 -3.11
N ASP A 239 27.83 -11.04 -2.13
CA ASP A 239 27.44 -10.98 -0.72
C ASP A 239 27.91 -9.66 -0.13
N ASN A 240 27.02 -8.66 -0.10
CA ASN A 240 27.24 -7.47 0.73
C ASN A 240 26.71 -7.78 2.14
N GLN A 241 27.46 -8.62 2.86
CA GLN A 241 27.17 -9.00 4.24
C GLN A 241 27.94 -8.07 5.19
N LEU A 242 27.25 -7.07 5.74
CA LEU A 242 27.74 -6.28 6.86
C LEU A 242 27.81 -7.18 8.10
N PHE A 243 29.03 -7.58 8.47
CA PHE A 243 29.31 -8.23 9.75
C PHE A 243 29.43 -7.19 10.86
N CYS A 244 28.39 -7.06 11.70
CA CYS A 244 28.53 -6.43 13.01
C CYS A 244 29.02 -7.49 14.01
N GLY A 245 30.34 -7.54 14.21
CA GLY A 245 30.95 -8.38 15.26
C GLY A 245 30.80 -7.73 16.64
N TRP A 246 30.46 -8.53 17.65
CA TRP A 246 30.43 -8.11 19.06
C TRP A 246 31.85 -8.15 19.62
N GLY A 247 32.43 -7.00 19.94
CA GLY A 247 33.69 -6.91 20.68
C GLY A 247 33.43 -6.68 22.16
N SER A 248 33.68 -7.68 23.02
CA SER A 248 33.82 -7.43 24.46
C SER A 248 35.25 -6.97 24.76
N SER A 249 35.40 -5.74 25.26
CA SER A 249 36.60 -5.35 26.00
C SER A 249 36.27 -5.26 27.48
N ILE A 250 37.02 -6.02 28.27
CA ILE A 250 36.88 -6.10 29.73
C ILE A 250 37.88 -5.12 30.33
N VAL A 251 37.43 -3.94 30.77
CA VAL A 251 38.10 -3.17 31.83
C VAL A 251 37.04 -2.38 32.59
N GLY A 252 36.84 -2.71 33.88
CA GLY A 252 36.30 -1.81 34.92
C GLY A 252 34.89 -1.23 34.74
N THR A 253 33.92 -1.79 35.48
CA THR A 253 32.69 -1.19 36.03
C THR A 253 32.08 0.06 35.34
N LEU A 254 30.84 -0.13 34.81
CA LEU A 254 29.88 0.79 34.17
C LEU A 254 29.81 0.64 32.63
N SER A 255 28.78 -0.09 32.19
CA SER A 255 28.40 -0.31 30.79
C SER A 255 27.83 0.97 30.19
N SER A 256 28.40 1.43 29.07
CA SER A 256 27.88 2.49 28.21
C SER A 256 28.23 2.12 26.77
N ASP A 257 27.23 1.80 25.96
CA ASP A 257 27.41 1.48 24.54
C ASP A 257 27.66 2.78 23.76
N ILE A 258 28.81 2.88 23.08
CA ILE A 258 29.18 3.99 22.20
C ILE A 258 29.34 3.45 20.77
N CYS A 259 28.47 3.88 19.85
CA CYS A 259 28.66 3.66 18.41
C CYS A 259 29.63 4.72 17.86
N LEU A 260 30.83 4.31 17.45
CA LEU A 260 31.70 5.10 16.55
C LEU A 260 31.59 4.51 15.14
N CYS A 261 31.04 5.29 14.19
CA CYS A 261 31.20 5.03 12.76
C CYS A 261 32.38 5.88 12.26
N LYS A 262 33.38 5.26 11.65
CA LYS A 262 34.48 5.95 10.95
C LYS A 262 34.30 5.69 9.46
N GLU A 263 34.05 6.74 8.70
CA GLU A 263 33.95 6.71 7.23
C GLU A 263 35.32 6.44 6.60
N MET A 264 35.32 5.69 5.49
CA MET A 264 36.39 5.69 4.49
C MET A 264 35.90 6.42 3.25
#